data_AF-A0A9W2ZHW9-F1
#
_entry.id   AF-A0A9W2ZHW9-F1
#
_cell.length_a   1.000
_cell.length_b   1.000
_cell.length_c   1.000
_cell.angle_alpha   90.00
_cell.angle_beta   90.00
_cell.angle_gamma   90.00
#
_symmetry.space_group_name_H-M   'P 1'
#
loop_
_entity.id
_entity.type
_entity.pdbx_description
1 polymer ?
#
loop_
_entity_poly.entity_id
_entity_poly.type
_entity_poly.pdbx_seq_one_letter_code
_entity_poly.pdbx_strand_id
1 'polypeptide(L)'
;MVNLGLAYEHHNNRRPNECFDVRLCKCLCEDVRLCKCLCEDVRLCKCLCEDVRMCKCLCEDVRCEAVQVCKCLCEDVSLCKCLCEDVSLCKCLCEDVRLCKCLCENVSLCKRLCEDVSLCKCLCEDVSLCKCLCEDVSLCKCLCEDVSLCKCLCEDVSLCKCLCEDVCLCKCLCEDVSLCKCLCEDVRLCKCLCEDVSLCKCLCENVSLCKCLCEDVSLCKCLCEYVSLCKCLCEDVRLCKCLCVDVRLCKCLCEDVRLCKCLCEDVSLCKCLCEDVSLCKCLCEDVSLCKCLCEDVSLCKCLCEDVSLCKCLCEDVSLCKCLCEDVRLCKCASVYVRM
;
A
#
# COMPACT_ATOMS: atom_id res chain seq x y z
N MET A 1 -34.76 15.76 -18.35
CA MET A 1 -35.77 14.70 -18.14
C MET A 1 -35.21 13.76 -17.10
N VAL A 2 -35.92 13.58 -15.98
CA VAL A 2 -35.57 12.55 -14.98
C VAL A 2 -36.17 11.26 -15.51
N ASN A 3 -35.35 10.38 -16.06
CA ASN A 3 -35.77 9.01 -16.30
C ASN A 3 -35.42 8.24 -15.02
N LEU A 4 -36.45 7.91 -14.24
CA LEU A 4 -36.34 6.86 -13.23
C LEU A 4 -35.94 5.60 -14.00
N GLY A 5 -34.75 5.06 -13.75
CA GLY A 5 -34.32 3.80 -14.32
C GLY A 5 -35.41 2.75 -14.12
N LEU A 6 -35.70 1.97 -15.16
CA LEU A 6 -36.67 0.89 -15.10
C LEU A 6 -36.20 -0.15 -14.07
N ALA A 7 -36.63 0.02 -12.82
CA ALA A 7 -36.65 -1.07 -11.85
C ALA A 7 -37.71 -2.06 -12.35
N TYR A 8 -37.26 -3.19 -12.91
CA TYR A 8 -38.16 -4.32 -13.15
C TYR A 8 -38.51 -4.97 -11.81
N GLU A 9 -39.46 -4.38 -11.08
CA GLU A 9 -40.11 -5.02 -9.94
C GLU A 9 -41.26 -5.89 -10.44
N HIS A 10 -41.15 -7.20 -10.26
CA HIS A 10 -42.29 -8.11 -10.40
C HIS A 10 -43.23 -7.89 -9.19
N HIS A 11 -44.17 -6.95 -9.28
CA HIS A 11 -45.21 -6.79 -8.28
C HIS A 11 -46.22 -7.96 -8.34
N ASN A 12 -46.38 -8.66 -7.21
CA ASN A 12 -47.59 -9.43 -6.91
C ASN A 12 -48.04 -9.13 -5.45
N ASN A 13 -49.09 -8.32 -5.35
CA ASN A 13 -50.06 -8.10 -4.27
C ASN A 13 -49.89 -8.74 -2.86
N ARG A 14 -49.87 -7.85 -1.84
CA ARG A 14 -50.44 -7.91 -0.44
C ARG A 14 -49.56 -8.32 0.78
N ARG A 15 -49.74 -7.49 1.83
CA ARG A 15 -49.50 -7.58 3.31
C ARG A 15 -48.11 -7.20 3.87
N PRO A 16 -48.03 -6.58 5.08
CA PRO A 16 -46.88 -5.76 5.51
C PRO A 16 -45.79 -6.49 6.32
N ASN A 17 -45.74 -7.83 6.36
CA ASN A 17 -44.86 -8.59 7.27
C ASN A 17 -44.21 -9.84 6.65
N GLU A 18 -43.93 -9.87 5.34
CA GLU A 18 -43.20 -10.97 4.69
C GLU A 18 -41.98 -10.41 3.96
N CYS A 19 -40.77 -10.92 4.24
CA CYS A 19 -39.56 -10.61 3.48
C CYS A 19 -39.76 -11.03 2.02
N PHE A 20 -39.73 -10.07 1.09
CA PHE A 20 -39.81 -10.34 -0.34
C PHE A 20 -38.41 -10.54 -0.92
N ASP A 21 -38.16 -11.74 -1.43
CA ASP A 21 -36.91 -12.20 -2.02
C ASP A 21 -36.73 -11.61 -3.45
N VAL A 22 -36.19 -10.40 -3.56
CA VAL A 22 -35.84 -9.81 -4.87
C VAL A 22 -34.51 -10.43 -5.35
N ARG A 23 -34.59 -11.34 -6.31
CA ARG A 23 -33.41 -12.07 -6.80
C ARG A 23 -32.40 -11.21 -7.58
N LEU A 24 -32.83 -10.09 -8.18
CA LEU A 24 -31.98 -9.26 -9.06
C LEU A 24 -32.47 -7.80 -9.14
N CYS A 25 -31.60 -6.86 -8.81
CA CYS A 25 -31.70 -5.43 -9.11
C CYS A 25 -30.76 -5.12 -10.28
N LYS A 26 -31.28 -4.67 -11.43
CA LYS A 26 -30.46 -4.23 -12.57
C LYS A 26 -30.82 -2.79 -12.95
N CYS A 27 -29.85 -1.89 -12.86
CA CYS A 27 -29.98 -0.51 -13.30
C CYS A 27 -29.08 -0.27 -14.51
N LEU A 28 -29.65 0.31 -15.57
CA LEU A 28 -28.98 0.69 -16.81
C LEU A 28 -29.26 2.18 -17.03
N CYS A 29 -28.20 2.98 -17.10
CA CYS A 29 -28.26 4.42 -17.28
C CYS A 29 -27.30 4.82 -18.40
N GLU A 30 -27.85 5.28 -19.52
CA GLU A 30 -27.12 5.76 -20.71
C GLU A 30 -27.55 7.21 -20.99
N ASP A 31 -26.61 8.09 -21.35
CA ASP A 31 -26.87 9.48 -21.77
C ASP A 31 -27.67 10.34 -20.77
N VAL A 32 -27.53 10.08 -19.47
CA VAL A 32 -28.28 10.79 -18.42
C VAL A 32 -27.42 11.74 -17.60
N ARG A 33 -28.02 12.85 -17.13
CA ARG A 33 -27.32 13.78 -16.23
C ARG A 33 -27.07 13.21 -14.84
N LEU A 34 -27.99 12.39 -14.33
CA LEU A 34 -27.94 11.86 -12.98
C LEU A 34 -28.48 10.43 -13.01
N CYS A 35 -27.68 9.46 -12.57
CA CYS A 35 -28.12 8.11 -12.30
C CYS A 35 -27.99 7.84 -10.80
N LYS A 36 -29.08 7.42 -10.16
CA LYS A 36 -29.09 6.99 -8.76
C LYS A 36 -29.72 5.61 -8.69
N CYS A 37 -28.92 4.64 -8.27
CA CYS A 37 -29.35 3.27 -8.05
C CYS A 37 -29.33 3.02 -6.54
N LEU A 38 -30.46 2.62 -5.99
CA LEU A 38 -30.60 2.18 -4.60
C LEU A 38 -31.18 0.78 -4.67
N CYS A 39 -30.45 -0.19 -4.13
CA CYS A 39 -30.94 -1.56 -4.02
C CYS A 39 -30.84 -1.99 -2.55
N GLU A 40 -31.98 -2.42 -2.01
CA GLU A 40 -32.17 -2.91 -0.64
C GLU A 40 -32.71 -4.34 -0.72
N ASP A 41 -32.23 -5.24 0.15
CA ASP A 41 -32.71 -6.64 0.29
C ASP A 41 -32.69 -7.46 -1.03
N VAL A 42 -31.60 -7.35 -1.82
CA VAL A 42 -31.45 -8.02 -3.13
C VAL A 42 -30.32 -9.05 -3.16
N ARG A 43 -30.53 -10.23 -3.75
CA ARG A 43 -29.43 -11.21 -3.87
C ARG A 43 -28.32 -10.75 -4.82
N LEU A 44 -28.68 -10.04 -5.89
CA LEU A 44 -27.77 -9.58 -6.93
C LEU A 44 -28.10 -8.14 -7.32
N CYS A 45 -27.15 -7.22 -7.16
CA CYS A 45 -27.22 -5.87 -7.70
C CYS A 45 -26.24 -5.70 -8.87
N LYS A 46 -26.71 -5.15 -9.98
CA LYS A 46 -25.90 -4.74 -11.13
C LYS A 46 -26.29 -3.33 -11.57
N CYS A 47 -25.36 -2.39 -11.47
CA CYS A 47 -25.52 -1.03 -11.96
C CYS A 47 -24.53 -0.79 -13.10
N LEU A 48 -25.04 -0.37 -14.25
CA LEU A 48 -24.26 0.07 -15.40
C LEU A 48 -24.61 1.54 -15.71
N CYS A 49 -23.60 2.40 -15.69
CA CYS A 49 -23.68 3.83 -16.00
C CYS A 49 -22.71 4.13 -17.15
N GLU A 50 -23.21 4.59 -18.28
CA GLU A 50 -22.45 5.00 -19.47
C GLU A 50 -22.85 6.44 -19.86
N ASP A 51 -21.88 7.29 -20.19
CA ASP A 51 -22.10 8.70 -20.57
C ASP A 51 -22.89 9.51 -19.53
N VAL A 52 -22.59 9.31 -18.24
CA VAL A 52 -23.33 9.91 -17.12
C VAL A 52 -22.56 11.04 -16.44
N ARG A 53 -23.19 12.20 -16.21
CA ARG A 53 -22.51 13.27 -15.46
C ARG A 53 -22.29 12.92 -13.97
N MET A 54 -23.27 12.32 -13.30
CA MET A 54 -23.08 11.79 -11.95
C MET A 54 -23.80 10.44 -11.78
N CYS A 55 -23.05 9.42 -11.38
CA CYS A 55 -23.58 8.09 -11.03
C CYS A 55 -23.40 7.87 -9.52
N LYS A 56 -24.50 7.52 -8.83
CA LYS A 56 -24.49 7.12 -7.42
C LYS A 56 -25.14 5.75 -7.28
N CYS A 57 -24.35 4.75 -6.94
CA CYS A 57 -24.79 3.38 -6.67
C CYS A 57 -24.71 3.11 -5.16
N LEU A 58 -25.85 2.76 -4.57
CA LEU A 58 -26.01 2.42 -3.16
C LEU A 58 -26.56 1.00 -3.08
N CYS A 59 -25.79 0.10 -2.48
CA CYS A 59 -26.19 -1.24 -2.08
C CYS A 59 -26.18 -1.26 -0.55
N GLU A 60 -27.36 -1.28 0.08
CA GLU A 60 -27.57 -1.29 1.55
C GLU A 60 -28.49 -2.49 1.90
N ASP A 61 -28.41 -3.06 3.11
CA ASP A 61 -29.30 -4.17 3.53
C ASP A 61 -29.98 -3.92 4.88
N VAL A 62 -31.27 -4.25 5.00
CA VAL A 62 -32.01 -4.26 6.28
C VAL A 62 -32.90 -5.52 6.36
N ARG A 63 -32.29 -6.60 6.89
CA ARG A 63 -32.95 -7.80 7.44
C ARG A 63 -33.62 -8.75 6.44
N CYS A 64 -32.85 -9.51 5.64
CA CYS A 64 -33.12 -10.93 5.29
C CYS A 64 -32.01 -11.45 4.35
N GLU A 65 -31.29 -12.52 4.72
CA GLU A 65 -30.22 -13.19 3.91
C GLU A 65 -29.42 -12.29 2.93
N ALA A 66 -28.44 -11.56 3.48
CA ALA A 66 -27.39 -10.74 2.85
C ALA A 66 -27.31 -10.71 1.30
N VAL A 67 -27.25 -9.52 0.72
CA VAL A 67 -26.86 -9.29 -0.68
C VAL A 67 -25.59 -10.08 -0.99
N GLN A 68 -25.72 -11.07 -1.87
CA GLN A 68 -24.58 -11.94 -2.19
C GLN A 68 -23.58 -11.22 -3.11
N VAL A 69 -24.06 -10.38 -4.04
CA VAL A 69 -23.19 -9.71 -5.00
C VAL A 69 -23.69 -8.32 -5.40
N CYS A 70 -22.87 -7.29 -5.21
CA CYS A 70 -23.07 -5.96 -5.80
C CYS A 70 -21.99 -5.70 -6.87
N LYS A 71 -22.42 -5.33 -8.08
CA LYS A 71 -21.55 -4.96 -9.20
C LYS A 71 -21.90 -3.56 -9.71
N CYS A 72 -20.93 -2.66 -9.71
CA CYS A 72 -21.05 -1.33 -10.28
C CYS A 72 -20.05 -1.18 -11.42
N LEU A 73 -20.52 -0.77 -12.59
CA LEU A 73 -19.73 -0.40 -13.75
C LEU A 73 -20.10 1.05 -14.13
N CYS A 74 -19.10 1.92 -14.11
CA CYS A 74 -19.18 3.33 -14.49
C CYS A 74 -18.19 3.57 -15.64
N GLU A 75 -18.67 3.98 -16.80
CA GLU A 75 -17.91 4.32 -18.00
C GLU A 75 -18.28 5.75 -18.44
N ASP A 76 -17.28 6.55 -18.82
CA ASP A 76 -17.46 7.94 -19.24
C ASP A 76 -18.22 8.82 -18.23
N VAL A 77 -17.82 8.73 -16.95
CA VAL A 77 -18.54 9.38 -15.84
C VAL A 77 -17.76 10.57 -15.24
N SER A 78 -18.39 11.74 -15.09
CA SER A 78 -17.71 12.86 -14.40
C SER A 78 -17.58 12.65 -12.88
N LEU A 79 -18.54 11.97 -12.25
CA LEU A 79 -18.51 11.62 -10.83
C LEU A 79 -19.17 10.25 -10.60
N CYS A 80 -18.39 9.23 -10.22
CA CYS A 80 -18.92 7.93 -9.81
C CYS A 80 -18.77 7.77 -8.28
N LYS A 81 -19.88 7.41 -7.62
CA LYS A 81 -19.92 7.07 -6.19
C LYS A 81 -20.54 5.69 -6.01
N CYS A 82 -19.77 4.74 -5.51
CA CYS A 82 -20.23 3.39 -5.20
C CYS A 82 -20.14 3.15 -3.69
N LEU A 83 -21.24 2.74 -3.08
CA LEU A 83 -21.33 2.33 -1.69
C LEU A 83 -21.88 0.91 -1.63
N CYS A 84 -21.15 0.02 -0.97
CA CYS A 84 -21.54 -1.36 -0.69
C CYS A 84 -21.45 -1.58 0.82
N GLU A 85 -22.58 -1.81 1.48
CA GLU A 85 -22.65 -2.14 2.92
C GLU A 85 -23.24 -3.56 3.07
N ASP A 86 -22.67 -4.36 3.96
CA ASP A 86 -23.17 -5.71 4.32
C ASP A 86 -23.26 -6.71 3.14
N VAL A 87 -22.33 -6.64 2.18
CA VAL A 87 -22.33 -7.46 0.95
C VAL A 87 -21.31 -8.60 1.00
N SER A 88 -21.67 -9.81 0.55
CA SER A 88 -20.67 -10.90 0.44
C SER A 88 -19.59 -10.62 -0.62
N LEU A 89 -19.98 -10.10 -1.79
CA LEU A 89 -19.08 -9.76 -2.90
C LEU A 89 -19.39 -8.39 -3.48
N CYS A 90 -18.50 -7.41 -3.34
CA CYS A 90 -18.59 -6.12 -4.02
C CYS A 90 -17.55 -6.04 -5.15
N LYS A 91 -18.00 -5.68 -6.36
CA LYS A 91 -17.15 -5.37 -7.52
C LYS A 91 -17.47 -3.98 -8.04
N CYS A 92 -16.49 -3.08 -8.06
CA CYS A 92 -16.63 -1.77 -8.67
C CYS A 92 -15.59 -1.63 -9.80
N LEU A 93 -16.05 -1.24 -10.98
CA LEU A 93 -15.24 -0.89 -12.14
C LEU A 93 -15.60 0.54 -12.55
N CYS A 94 -14.59 1.41 -12.58
CA CYS A 94 -14.65 2.81 -13.00
C CYS A 94 -13.67 2.98 -14.16
N GLU A 95 -14.15 3.31 -15.35
CA GLU A 95 -13.36 3.58 -16.57
C GLU A 95 -13.70 4.99 -17.06
N ASP A 96 -12.69 5.75 -17.49
CA ASP A 96 -12.84 7.14 -17.97
C ASP A 96 -13.59 8.07 -16.99
N VAL A 97 -13.19 8.03 -15.71
CA VAL A 97 -13.88 8.76 -14.63
C VAL A 97 -13.08 9.96 -14.12
N ARG A 98 -13.65 11.17 -14.08
CA ARG A 98 -12.94 12.31 -13.46
C ARG A 98 -12.76 12.17 -11.95
N LEU A 99 -13.79 11.69 -11.26
CA LEU A 99 -13.79 11.48 -9.80
C LEU A 99 -14.52 10.18 -9.44
N CYS A 100 -13.78 9.13 -9.08
CA CYS A 100 -14.33 7.87 -8.59
C CYS A 100 -14.16 7.79 -7.06
N LYS A 101 -15.26 7.52 -6.34
CA LYS A 101 -15.25 7.25 -4.90
C LYS A 101 -15.97 5.94 -4.63
N CYS A 102 -15.27 4.98 -4.07
CA CYS A 102 -15.84 3.70 -3.70
C CYS A 102 -15.66 3.49 -2.19
N LEU A 103 -16.76 3.16 -1.49
CA LEU A 103 -16.79 2.76 -0.08
C LEU A 103 -17.39 1.35 0.03
N CYS A 104 -16.72 0.47 0.79
CA CYS A 104 -17.16 -0.89 1.08
C CYS A 104 -16.99 -1.13 2.57
N GLU A 105 -18.07 -1.48 3.23
CA GLU A 105 -18.15 -1.73 4.67
C GLU A 105 -18.77 -3.11 4.90
N ASN A 106 -18.22 -3.89 5.84
CA ASN A 106 -18.72 -5.23 6.18
C ASN A 106 -18.80 -6.17 4.96
N VAL A 107 -17.72 -6.28 4.18
CA VAL A 107 -17.68 -7.05 2.93
C VAL A 107 -16.78 -8.28 3.02
N SER A 108 -17.25 -9.47 2.60
CA SER A 108 -16.35 -10.63 2.56
C SER A 108 -15.28 -10.52 1.46
N LEU A 109 -15.68 -10.13 0.25
CA LEU A 109 -14.75 -9.95 -0.88
C LEU A 109 -15.02 -8.63 -1.62
N CYS A 110 -14.08 -7.70 -1.54
CA CYS A 110 -14.11 -6.44 -2.30
C CYS A 110 -13.07 -6.47 -3.43
N LYS A 111 -13.51 -6.16 -4.65
CA LYS A 111 -12.63 -5.94 -5.81
C LYS A 111 -12.94 -4.60 -6.46
N ARG A 112 -11.92 -3.80 -6.69
CA ARG A 112 -12.03 -2.49 -7.33
C ARG A 112 -11.00 -2.33 -8.43
N LEU A 113 -11.45 -1.76 -9.53
CA LEU A 113 -10.64 -1.36 -10.66
C LEU A 113 -11.03 0.07 -11.05
N CYS A 114 -10.06 0.99 -11.03
CA CYS A 114 -10.13 2.36 -11.52
C CYS A 114 -9.14 2.46 -12.68
N GLU A 115 -9.61 2.71 -13.89
CA GLU A 115 -8.83 2.89 -15.11
C GLU A 115 -9.13 4.29 -15.68
N ASP A 116 -8.10 5.01 -16.15
CA ASP A 116 -8.22 6.37 -16.70
C ASP A 116 -8.96 7.35 -15.78
N VAL A 117 -8.55 7.40 -14.50
CA VAL A 117 -9.24 8.19 -13.47
C VAL A 117 -8.42 9.41 -13.02
N SER A 118 -8.99 10.63 -13.08
CA SER A 118 -8.24 11.80 -12.56
C SER A 118 -8.07 11.76 -11.04
N LEU A 119 -9.09 11.31 -10.30
CA LEU A 119 -9.03 11.15 -8.84
C LEU A 119 -9.81 9.93 -8.38
N CYS A 120 -9.11 8.87 -7.94
CA CYS A 120 -9.70 7.65 -7.39
C CYS A 120 -9.53 7.62 -5.87
N LYS A 121 -10.64 7.38 -5.13
CA LYS A 121 -10.63 7.10 -3.70
C LYS A 121 -11.33 5.79 -3.41
N CYS A 122 -10.60 4.86 -2.80
CA CYS A 122 -11.07 3.55 -2.39
C CYS A 122 -10.96 3.41 -0.88
N LEU A 123 -12.08 3.21 -0.20
CA LEU A 123 -12.16 2.87 1.23
C LEU A 123 -12.78 1.48 1.42
N CYS A 124 -12.09 0.59 2.14
CA CYS A 124 -12.49 -0.76 2.55
C CYS A 124 -12.42 -0.81 4.09
N GLU A 125 -13.54 -1.08 4.76
CA GLU A 125 -13.67 -1.23 6.21
C GLU A 125 -14.33 -2.57 6.51
N ASP A 126 -13.84 -3.29 7.52
CA ASP A 126 -14.34 -4.62 7.91
C ASP A 126 -14.40 -5.61 6.73
N VAL A 127 -13.27 -5.80 6.03
CA VAL A 127 -13.21 -6.61 4.80
C VAL A 127 -12.36 -7.87 4.98
N SER A 128 -12.88 -9.05 4.65
CA SER A 128 -12.03 -10.27 4.70
C SER A 128 -10.96 -10.28 3.59
N LEU A 129 -11.31 -9.89 2.37
CA LEU A 129 -10.38 -9.79 1.25
C LEU A 129 -10.65 -8.54 0.41
N CYS A 130 -9.78 -7.53 0.48
CA CYS A 130 -9.86 -6.30 -0.33
C CYS A 130 -8.77 -6.32 -1.41
N LYS A 131 -9.17 -6.07 -2.66
CA LYS A 131 -8.27 -5.83 -3.80
C LYS A 131 -8.62 -4.51 -4.47
N CYS A 132 -7.68 -3.57 -4.50
CA CYS A 132 -7.80 -2.31 -5.21
C CYS A 132 -6.73 -2.23 -6.30
N LEU A 133 -7.15 -1.96 -7.53
CA LEU A 133 -6.31 -1.69 -8.69
C LEU A 133 -6.63 -0.29 -9.23
N CYS A 134 -5.60 0.55 -9.36
CA CYS A 134 -5.62 1.88 -9.96
C CYS A 134 -4.62 1.87 -11.12
N GLU A 135 -5.08 2.10 -12.34
CA GLU A 135 -4.28 2.18 -13.57
C GLU A 135 -4.56 3.55 -14.24
N ASP A 136 -3.51 4.21 -14.74
CA ASP A 136 -3.59 5.53 -15.38
C ASP A 136 -4.33 6.59 -14.52
N VAL A 137 -3.92 6.72 -13.25
CA VAL A 137 -4.60 7.60 -12.28
C VAL A 137 -3.76 8.82 -11.91
N SER A 138 -4.30 10.04 -11.98
CA SER A 138 -3.52 11.22 -11.54
C SER A 138 -3.35 11.27 -10.01
N LEU A 139 -4.39 10.96 -9.23
CA LEU A 139 -4.32 10.84 -7.77
C LEU A 139 -5.13 9.62 -7.27
N CYS A 140 -4.43 8.57 -6.83
CA CYS A 140 -5.05 7.39 -6.21
C CYS A 140 -4.88 7.44 -4.67
N LYS A 141 -5.97 7.19 -3.94
CA LYS A 141 -5.97 6.98 -2.49
C LYS A 141 -6.70 5.70 -2.14
N CYS A 142 -5.98 4.75 -1.56
CA CYS A 142 -6.52 3.49 -1.05
C CYS A 142 -6.38 3.44 0.47
N LEU A 143 -7.48 3.17 1.16
CA LEU A 143 -7.55 2.97 2.61
C LEU A 143 -8.22 1.62 2.89
N CYS A 144 -7.52 0.76 3.63
CA CYS A 144 -7.96 -0.54 4.13
C CYS A 144 -7.88 -0.51 5.66
N GLU A 145 -9.01 -0.64 6.34
CA GLU A 145 -9.14 -0.70 7.80
C GLU A 145 -9.82 -2.04 8.18
N ASP A 146 -9.32 -2.69 9.24
CA ASP A 146 -9.83 -4.00 9.71
C ASP A 146 -9.93 -5.07 8.60
N VAL A 147 -8.84 -5.24 7.84
CA VAL A 147 -8.80 -6.15 6.68
C VAL A 147 -7.98 -7.40 6.94
N SER A 148 -8.53 -8.59 6.69
CA SER A 148 -7.74 -9.84 6.81
C SER A 148 -6.66 -9.96 5.71
N LEU A 149 -6.98 -9.65 4.46
CA LEU A 149 -6.01 -9.59 3.36
C LEU A 149 -6.28 -8.36 2.47
N CYS A 150 -5.37 -7.37 2.49
CA CYS A 150 -5.44 -6.20 1.61
C CYS A 150 -4.36 -6.28 0.52
N LYS A 151 -4.76 -6.07 -0.73
CA LYS A 151 -3.87 -5.88 -1.88
C LYS A 151 -4.20 -4.56 -2.58
N CYS A 152 -3.25 -3.65 -2.64
CA CYS A 152 -3.33 -2.40 -3.39
C CYS A 152 -2.27 -2.42 -4.49
N LEU A 153 -2.70 -2.18 -5.73
CA LEU A 153 -1.84 -2.02 -6.91
C LEU A 153 -2.14 -0.66 -7.54
N CYS A 154 -1.10 0.15 -7.72
CA CYS A 154 -1.10 1.45 -8.40
C CYS A 154 -0.09 1.34 -9.56
N GLU A 155 -0.56 1.49 -10.79
CA GLU A 155 0.24 1.48 -12.03
C GLU A 155 0.00 2.81 -12.77
N ASP A 156 1.05 3.41 -13.32
CA ASP A 156 1.00 4.69 -14.04
C ASP A 156 0.30 5.82 -13.26
N VAL A 157 0.66 5.98 -11.98
CA VAL A 157 0.01 6.93 -11.07
C VAL A 157 0.90 8.16 -10.78
N SER A 158 0.39 9.38 -10.98
CA SER A 158 1.21 10.56 -10.60
C SER A 158 1.41 10.66 -9.08
N LEU A 159 0.36 10.41 -8.29
CA LEU A 159 0.39 10.49 -6.82
C LEU A 159 -0.42 9.33 -6.20
N CYS A 160 0.25 8.29 -5.70
CA CYS A 160 -0.39 7.15 -5.02
C CYS A 160 -0.22 7.26 -3.50
N LYS A 161 -1.32 7.04 -2.75
CA LYS A 161 -1.31 6.86 -1.29
C LYS A 161 -2.06 5.60 -0.91
N CYS A 162 -1.37 4.67 -0.26
CA CYS A 162 -1.94 3.45 0.29
C CYS A 162 -1.80 3.45 1.81
N LEU A 163 -2.91 3.27 2.52
CA LEU A 163 -2.98 3.16 3.98
C LEU A 163 -3.65 1.83 4.35
N CYS A 164 -2.96 1.01 5.13
CA CYS A 164 -3.42 -0.26 5.70
C CYS A 164 -3.35 -0.15 7.23
N GLU A 165 -4.48 -0.24 7.91
CA GLU A 165 -4.61 -0.22 9.38
C GLU A 165 -5.30 -1.52 9.84
N ASP A 166 -4.80 -2.13 10.91
CA ASP A 166 -5.32 -3.39 11.48
C ASP A 166 -5.42 -4.54 10.46
N VAL A 167 -4.37 -4.72 9.66
CA VAL A 167 -4.37 -5.71 8.56
C VAL A 167 -3.57 -6.97 8.91
N CYS A 168 -4.14 -8.16 8.71
CA CYS A 168 -3.35 -9.40 8.90
C CYS A 168 -2.24 -9.55 7.83
N LEU A 169 -2.56 -9.29 6.56
CA LEU A 169 -1.65 -9.40 5.41
C LEU A 169 -1.88 -8.23 4.44
N CYS A 170 -0.96 -7.25 4.43
CA CYS A 170 -1.01 -6.12 3.50
C CYS A 170 0.07 -6.27 2.41
N LYS A 171 -0.34 -6.10 1.15
CA LYS A 171 0.56 -5.97 0.00
C LYS A 171 0.25 -4.68 -0.74
N CYS A 172 1.22 -3.79 -0.83
CA CYS A 172 1.16 -2.58 -1.65
C CYS A 172 2.20 -2.67 -2.76
N LEU A 173 1.77 -2.49 -4.00
CA LEU A 173 2.61 -2.42 -5.20
C LEU A 173 2.35 -1.07 -5.90
N CYS A 174 3.40 -0.31 -6.13
CA CYS A 174 3.43 0.95 -6.86
C CYS A 174 4.41 0.77 -8.03
N GLU A 175 3.94 0.91 -9.27
CA GLU A 175 4.73 0.82 -10.50
C GLU A 175 4.52 2.11 -11.30
N ASP A 176 5.60 2.65 -11.88
CA ASP A 176 5.58 3.89 -12.67
C ASP A 176 4.91 5.08 -11.95
N VAL A 177 5.30 5.30 -10.68
CA VAL A 177 4.67 6.32 -9.82
C VAL A 177 5.58 7.54 -9.60
N SER A 178 5.07 8.76 -9.81
CA SER A 178 5.87 9.96 -9.49
C SER A 178 6.05 10.18 -7.97
N LEU A 179 5.01 10.00 -7.17
CA LEU A 179 5.08 10.02 -5.70
C LEU A 179 4.25 8.87 -5.11
N CYS A 180 4.90 7.86 -4.54
CA CYS A 180 4.24 6.78 -3.80
C CYS A 180 4.41 6.98 -2.29
N LYS A 181 3.31 6.84 -1.54
CA LYS A 181 3.32 6.76 -0.07
C LYS A 181 2.55 5.52 0.38
N CYS A 182 3.23 4.61 1.05
CA CYS A 182 2.65 3.42 1.66
C CYS A 182 2.79 3.51 3.18
N LEU A 183 1.68 3.37 3.90
CA LEU A 183 1.62 3.34 5.36
C LEU A 183 0.92 2.04 5.80
N CYS A 184 1.60 1.24 6.61
CA CYS A 184 1.13 0.02 7.25
C CYS A 184 1.18 0.22 8.78
N GLU A 185 0.05 0.20 9.45
CA GLU A 185 -0.08 0.29 10.92
C GLU A 185 -0.76 -0.98 11.46
N ASP A 186 -0.25 -1.53 12.56
CA ASP A 186 -0.76 -2.73 13.22
C ASP A 186 -0.93 -3.95 12.29
N VAL A 187 0.08 -4.16 11.43
CA VAL A 187 0.05 -5.22 10.40
C VAL A 187 0.86 -6.46 10.82
N ARG A 188 0.31 -7.68 10.72
CA ARG A 188 1.15 -8.89 10.97
C ARG A 188 2.22 -9.06 9.88
N LEU A 189 1.83 -8.99 8.61
CA LEU A 189 2.72 -9.19 7.47
C LEU A 189 2.52 -8.06 6.45
N CYS A 190 3.45 -7.11 6.37
CA CYS A 190 3.43 -6.02 5.38
C CYS A 190 4.51 -6.24 4.30
N LYS A 191 4.12 -6.12 3.03
CA LYS A 191 5.03 -6.05 1.89
C LYS A 191 4.72 -4.80 1.07
N CYS A 192 5.72 -3.94 0.91
CA CYS A 192 5.66 -2.77 0.03
C CYS A 192 6.70 -2.94 -1.08
N LEU A 193 6.26 -2.81 -2.32
CA LEU A 193 7.10 -2.84 -3.52
C LEU A 193 6.85 -1.54 -4.32
N CYS A 194 7.93 -0.82 -4.61
CA CYS A 194 7.97 0.39 -5.42
C CYS A 194 8.94 0.11 -6.58
N GLU A 195 8.44 -0.02 -7.81
CA GLU A 195 9.22 -0.14 -9.05
C GLU A 195 9.05 1.17 -9.84
N ASP A 196 10.13 1.70 -10.43
CA ASP A 196 10.12 2.91 -11.26
C ASP A 196 9.47 4.16 -10.60
N VAL A 197 9.86 4.46 -9.36
CA VAL A 197 9.27 5.56 -8.58
C VAL A 197 10.19 6.77 -8.44
N SER A 198 9.71 7.99 -8.72
CA SER A 198 10.53 9.20 -8.47
C SER A 198 10.76 9.46 -6.97
N LEU A 199 9.69 9.47 -6.16
CA LEU A 199 9.78 9.56 -4.70
C LEU A 199 8.92 8.45 -4.04
N CYS A 200 9.55 7.48 -3.39
CA CYS A 200 8.87 6.44 -2.61
C CYS A 200 9.05 6.71 -1.10
N LYS A 201 7.95 6.64 -0.34
CA LYS A 201 7.95 6.64 1.13
C LYS A 201 7.16 5.44 1.65
N CYS A 202 7.84 4.55 2.36
CA CYS A 202 7.24 3.39 3.02
C CYS A 202 7.39 3.56 4.54
N LEU A 203 6.27 3.47 5.26
CA LEU A 203 6.20 3.52 6.72
C LEU A 203 5.48 2.26 7.23
N CYS A 204 6.16 1.51 8.09
CA CYS A 204 5.67 0.31 8.78
C CYS A 204 5.74 0.57 10.29
N GLU A 205 4.60 0.61 10.98
CA GLU A 205 4.49 0.76 12.44
C GLU A 205 3.79 -0.46 13.05
N ASN A 206 4.29 -0.96 14.18
CA ASN A 206 3.75 -2.13 14.90
C ASN A 206 3.62 -3.39 14.02
N VAL A 207 4.63 -3.68 13.19
CA VAL A 207 4.57 -4.77 12.21
C VAL A 207 5.34 -6.02 12.68
N SER A 208 4.77 -7.23 12.56
CA SER A 208 5.54 -8.44 12.89
C SER A 208 6.63 -8.76 11.83
N LEU A 209 6.29 -8.72 10.54
CA LEU A 209 7.24 -8.84 9.43
C LEU A 209 6.99 -7.75 8.40
N CYS A 210 7.93 -6.81 8.26
CA CYS A 210 7.93 -5.81 7.21
C CYS A 210 9.02 -6.16 6.18
N LYS A 211 8.64 -6.21 4.90
CA LYS A 211 9.60 -6.20 3.78
C LYS A 211 9.29 -5.02 2.87
N CYS A 212 10.21 -4.07 2.76
CA CYS A 212 10.15 -2.96 1.81
C CYS A 212 11.17 -3.19 0.70
N LEU A 213 10.74 -3.04 -0.55
CA LEU A 213 11.54 -3.16 -1.76
C LEU A 213 11.32 -1.90 -2.60
N CYS A 214 12.40 -1.20 -2.92
CA CYS A 214 12.47 -0.02 -3.76
C CYS A 214 13.45 -0.32 -4.89
N GLU A 215 12.98 -0.37 -6.13
CA GLU A 215 13.76 -0.59 -7.36
C GLU A 215 13.62 0.64 -8.26
N ASP A 216 14.71 1.07 -8.89
CA ASP A 216 14.74 2.21 -9.82
C ASP A 216 14.17 3.53 -9.23
N VAL A 217 14.49 3.81 -7.97
CA VAL A 217 13.92 4.95 -7.24
C VAL A 217 14.86 6.17 -7.18
N SER A 218 14.37 7.37 -7.52
CA SER A 218 15.20 8.59 -7.34
C SER A 218 15.40 8.97 -5.86
N LEU A 219 14.37 8.90 -5.03
CA LEU A 219 14.46 9.09 -3.58
C LEU A 219 13.56 8.09 -2.85
N CYS A 220 14.17 7.10 -2.18
CA CYS A 220 13.47 6.14 -1.35
C CYS A 220 13.65 6.49 0.14
N LYS A 221 12.55 6.49 0.90
CA LYS A 221 12.57 6.56 2.37
C LYS A 221 11.77 5.39 2.94
N CYS A 222 12.44 4.54 3.71
CA CYS A 222 11.82 3.43 4.44
C CYS A 222 11.96 3.69 5.94
N LEU A 223 10.84 3.65 6.66
CA LEU A 223 10.78 3.76 8.12
C LEU A 223 10.05 2.53 8.68
N CYS A 224 10.72 1.80 9.56
CA CYS A 224 10.20 0.65 10.31
C CYS A 224 10.27 0.99 11.80
N GLU A 225 9.14 1.03 12.50
CA GLU A 225 9.03 1.29 13.94
C GLU A 225 8.28 0.14 14.64
N TYR A 226 8.79 -0.30 15.80
CA TYR A 226 8.22 -1.43 16.57
C TYR A 226 8.05 -2.71 15.74
N VAL A 227 9.10 -3.14 15.03
CA VAL A 227 9.04 -4.28 14.09
C VAL A 227 9.79 -5.51 14.61
N SER A 228 9.19 -6.71 14.55
CA SER A 228 9.92 -7.94 14.92
C SER A 228 10.99 -8.33 13.88
N LEU A 229 10.66 -8.30 12.59
CA LEU A 229 11.61 -8.52 11.51
C LEU A 229 11.38 -7.50 10.39
N CYS A 230 12.31 -6.56 10.21
CA CYS A 230 12.29 -5.59 9.10
C CYS A 230 13.35 -6.00 8.07
N LYS A 231 12.96 -6.02 6.80
CA LYS A 231 13.87 -6.10 5.65
C LYS A 231 13.61 -4.92 4.73
N CYS A 232 14.63 -4.10 4.47
CA CYS A 232 14.58 -3.04 3.46
C CYS A 232 15.61 -3.35 2.38
N LEU A 233 15.18 -3.35 1.13
CA LEU A 233 16.03 -3.48 -0.06
C LEU A 233 15.81 -2.25 -0.94
N CYS A 234 16.90 -1.56 -1.27
CA CYS A 234 16.98 -0.44 -2.21
C CYS A 234 17.95 -0.86 -3.32
N GLU A 235 17.47 -0.96 -4.56
CA GLU A 235 18.25 -1.27 -5.77
C GLU A 235 18.12 -0.10 -6.76
N ASP A 236 19.23 0.27 -7.41
CA ASP A 236 19.29 1.38 -8.39
C ASP A 236 18.75 2.73 -7.87
N VAL A 237 19.04 3.05 -6.60
CA VAL A 237 18.47 4.23 -5.93
C VAL A 237 19.45 5.41 -5.92
N ARG A 238 19.03 6.62 -6.32
CA ARG A 238 19.93 7.80 -6.18
C ARG A 238 20.13 8.20 -4.72
N LEU A 239 19.05 8.25 -3.94
CA LEU A 239 19.07 8.63 -2.53
C LEU A 239 18.22 7.63 -1.72
N CYS A 240 18.84 6.72 -0.98
CA CYS A 240 18.12 5.80 -0.09
C CYS A 240 18.30 6.23 1.38
N LYS A 241 17.19 6.31 2.12
CA LYS A 241 17.20 6.49 3.58
C LYS A 241 16.37 5.38 4.23
N CYS A 242 17.02 4.54 5.03
CA CYS A 242 16.38 3.49 5.82
C CYS A 242 16.53 3.82 7.30
N LEU A 243 15.42 3.83 8.03
CA LEU A 243 15.36 4.01 9.48
C LEU A 243 14.61 2.83 10.10
N CYS A 244 15.28 2.11 11.00
CA CYS A 244 14.75 1.02 11.81
C CYS A 244 14.83 1.45 13.29
N VAL A 245 13.70 1.59 13.98
CA VAL A 245 13.61 1.91 15.41
C VAL A 245 12.87 0.78 16.13
N ASP A 246 13.36 0.37 17.31
CA ASP A 246 12.75 -0.67 18.13
C ASP A 246 12.52 -1.98 17.36
N VAL A 247 13.57 -2.48 16.69
CA VAL A 247 13.49 -3.65 15.81
C VAL A 247 14.25 -4.85 16.38
N ARG A 248 13.63 -6.03 16.47
CA ARG A 248 14.41 -7.23 16.91
C ARG A 248 15.46 -7.63 15.88
N LEU A 249 15.05 -7.79 14.62
CA LEU A 249 15.96 -8.11 13.52
C LEU A 249 15.75 -7.13 12.36
N CYS A 250 16.72 -6.24 12.10
CA CYS A 250 16.72 -5.35 10.94
C CYS A 250 17.75 -5.83 9.91
N LYS A 251 17.33 -5.93 8.64
CA LYS A 251 18.22 -6.14 7.49
C LYS A 251 18.01 -5.01 6.48
N CYS A 252 19.03 -4.22 6.23
CA CYS A 252 19.04 -3.21 5.19
C CYS A 252 20.05 -3.60 4.12
N LEU A 253 19.62 -3.63 2.86
CA LEU A 253 20.46 -3.86 1.68
C LEU A 253 20.28 -2.66 0.73
N CYS A 254 21.39 -2.03 0.38
CA CYS A 254 21.50 -0.95 -0.61
C CYS A 254 22.45 -1.45 -1.71
N GLU A 255 21.96 -1.58 -2.94
CA GLU A 255 22.73 -1.97 -4.14
C GLU A 255 22.63 -0.85 -5.19
N ASP A 256 23.73 -0.53 -5.85
CA ASP A 256 23.82 0.52 -6.87
C ASP A 256 23.28 1.90 -6.41
N VAL A 257 23.58 2.27 -5.17
CA VAL A 257 23.04 3.50 -4.56
C VAL A 257 24.04 4.66 -4.59
N ARG A 258 23.65 5.85 -5.09
CA ARG A 258 24.57 7.01 -5.01
C ARG A 258 24.82 7.45 -3.57
N LEU A 259 23.76 7.74 -2.81
CA LEU A 259 23.86 8.09 -1.39
C LEU A 259 22.91 7.20 -0.55
N CYS A 260 23.47 6.27 0.23
CA CYS A 260 22.72 5.43 1.17
C CYS A 260 22.92 5.94 2.60
N LYS A 261 21.81 6.10 3.34
CA LYS A 261 21.82 6.35 4.78
C LYS A 261 20.98 5.30 5.49
N CYS A 262 21.61 4.49 6.35
CA CYS A 262 20.95 3.50 7.18
C CYS A 262 21.11 3.89 8.65
N LEU A 263 20.00 3.99 9.38
CA LEU A 263 19.95 4.24 10.81
C LEU A 263 19.19 3.09 11.48
N CYS A 264 19.85 2.42 12.43
CA CYS A 264 19.29 1.40 13.32
C CYS A 264 19.37 1.92 14.75
N GLU A 265 18.24 2.09 15.44
CA GLU A 265 18.14 2.51 16.84
C GLU A 265 17.37 1.43 17.62
N ASP A 266 17.84 1.07 18.81
CA ASP A 266 17.21 0.05 19.67
C ASP A 266 17.01 -1.30 18.95
N VAL A 267 18.07 -1.83 18.32
CA VAL A 267 17.99 -3.04 17.49
C VAL A 267 18.71 -4.23 18.13
N SER A 268 18.06 -5.39 18.27
CA SER A 268 18.79 -6.58 18.80
C SER A 268 19.81 -7.13 17.80
N LEU A 269 19.45 -7.23 16.52
CA LEU A 269 20.34 -7.65 15.45
C LEU A 269 20.16 -6.75 14.22
N CYS A 270 21.12 -5.87 13.96
CA CYS A 270 21.16 -5.04 12.75
C CYS A 270 22.18 -5.62 11.76
N LYS A 271 21.75 -5.81 10.51
CA LYS A 271 22.61 -6.13 9.37
C LYS A 271 22.42 -5.07 8.29
N CYS A 272 23.47 -4.35 7.96
CA CYS A 272 23.51 -3.39 6.86
C CYS A 272 24.51 -3.87 5.81
N LEU A 273 24.07 -3.97 4.56
CA LEU A 273 24.91 -4.26 3.40
C LEU A 273 24.75 -3.10 2.40
N CYS A 274 25.86 -2.49 2.01
CA CYS A 274 25.98 -1.47 0.98
C CYS A 274 26.92 -2.03 -0.12
N GLU A 275 26.44 -2.21 -1.34
CA GLU A 275 27.21 -2.66 -2.51
C GLU A 275 27.11 -1.59 -3.60
N ASP A 276 28.23 -1.29 -4.27
CA ASP A 276 28.33 -0.28 -5.33
C ASP A 276 27.78 1.11 -4.93
N VAL A 277 28.16 1.58 -3.73
CA VAL A 277 27.64 2.84 -3.16
C VAL A 277 28.65 3.98 -3.25
N SER A 278 28.27 5.15 -3.78
CA SER A 278 29.22 6.30 -3.78
C SER A 278 29.42 6.87 -2.36
N LEU A 279 28.36 7.06 -1.58
CA LEU A 279 28.42 7.47 -0.18
C LEU A 279 27.50 6.60 0.69
N CYS A 280 28.08 5.73 1.51
CA CYS A 280 27.33 4.95 2.50
C CYS A 280 27.54 5.56 3.90
N LYS A 281 26.43 5.85 4.60
CA LYS A 281 26.43 6.22 6.02
C LYS A 281 25.58 5.22 6.80
N CYS A 282 26.20 4.46 7.68
CA CYS A 282 25.54 3.53 8.58
C CYS A 282 25.70 4.03 10.01
N LEU A 283 24.59 4.23 10.71
CA LEU A 283 24.54 4.58 12.13
C LEU A 283 23.76 3.49 12.86
N CYS A 284 24.34 2.98 13.94
CA CYS A 284 23.73 1.98 14.80
C CYS A 284 23.89 2.41 16.26
N GLU A 285 22.77 2.64 16.94
CA GLU A 285 22.68 3.09 18.33
C GLU A 285 21.89 2.05 19.13
N ASP A 286 22.35 1.74 20.34
CA ASP A 286 21.73 0.76 21.24
C ASP A 286 21.51 -0.62 20.59
N VAL A 287 22.55 -1.15 19.92
CA VAL A 287 22.46 -2.41 19.16
C VAL A 287 23.16 -3.58 19.87
N SER A 288 22.48 -4.71 20.07
CA SER A 288 23.16 -5.89 20.68
C SER A 288 24.18 -6.53 19.72
N LEU A 289 23.81 -6.77 18.46
CA LEU A 289 24.72 -7.28 17.43
C LEU A 289 24.58 -6.47 16.14
N CYS A 290 25.63 -5.71 15.81
CA CYS A 290 25.71 -4.94 14.57
C CYS A 290 26.66 -5.62 13.57
N LYS A 291 26.22 -5.76 12.33
CA LYS A 291 27.05 -6.15 11.19
C LYS A 291 26.86 -5.16 10.05
N CYS A 292 27.90 -4.41 9.72
CA CYS A 292 27.94 -3.54 8.55
C CYS A 292 28.95 -4.10 7.55
N LEU A 293 28.51 -4.34 6.33
CA LEU A 293 29.35 -4.73 5.20
C LEU A 293 29.20 -3.66 4.11
N CYS A 294 30.33 -3.17 3.61
CA CYS A 294 30.39 -2.20 2.52
C CYS A 294 31.39 -2.70 1.48
N GLU A 295 30.93 -2.89 0.26
CA GLU A 295 31.70 -3.38 -0.89
C GLU A 295 31.63 -2.35 -2.02
N ASP A 296 32.75 -2.09 -2.67
CA ASP A 296 32.87 -1.12 -3.78
C ASP A 296 32.33 0.28 -3.45
N VAL A 297 32.63 0.77 -2.24
CA VAL A 297 32.12 2.07 -1.75
C VAL A 297 33.18 3.18 -1.89
N SER A 298 32.82 4.33 -2.48
CA SER A 298 33.80 5.44 -2.56
C SER A 298 34.06 6.08 -1.18
N LEU A 299 33.01 6.46 -0.45
CA LEU A 299 33.11 7.00 0.92
C LEU A 299 32.18 6.25 1.86
N CYS A 300 32.76 5.52 2.81
CA CYS A 300 32.01 4.81 3.85
C CYS A 300 32.20 5.48 5.22
N LYS A 301 31.09 5.74 5.92
CA LYS A 301 31.07 6.15 7.32
C LYS A 301 30.18 5.23 8.13
N CYS A 302 30.78 4.46 9.03
CA CYS A 302 30.09 3.60 9.99
C CYS A 302 30.28 4.16 11.40
N LEU A 303 29.19 4.45 12.09
CA LEU A 303 29.18 4.84 13.50
C LEU A 303 28.35 3.83 14.27
N CYS A 304 28.92 3.29 15.35
CA CYS A 304 28.28 2.36 16.26
C CYS A 304 28.45 2.86 17.68
N GLU A 305 27.35 3.14 18.35
CA GLU A 305 27.26 3.66 19.72
C GLU A 305 26.47 2.66 20.57
N ASP A 306 26.92 2.41 21.81
CA ASP A 306 26.30 1.48 22.75
C ASP A 306 26.05 0.06 22.19
N VAL A 307 27.04 -0.47 21.44
CA VAL A 307 26.92 -1.78 20.79
C VAL A 307 27.60 -2.91 21.57
N SER A 308 26.92 -4.03 21.80
CA SER A 308 27.56 -5.17 22.49
C SER A 308 28.58 -5.91 21.60
N LEU A 309 28.23 -6.21 20.35
CA LEU A 309 29.16 -6.81 19.38
C LEU A 309 29.02 -6.12 18.02
N CYS A 310 30.08 -5.41 17.60
CA CYS A 310 30.13 -4.73 16.32
C CYS A 310 31.10 -5.43 15.36
N LYS A 311 30.67 -5.67 14.13
CA LYS A 311 31.51 -6.10 13.01
C LYS A 311 31.31 -5.15 11.83
N CYS A 312 32.34 -4.40 11.47
CA CYS A 312 32.36 -3.57 10.26
C CYS A 312 33.42 -4.11 9.31
N LEU A 313 33.02 -4.43 8.09
CA LEU A 313 33.91 -4.88 7.03
C LEU A 313 33.73 -3.95 5.82
N CYS A 314 34.83 -3.41 5.32
CA CYS A 314 34.85 -2.54 4.16
C CYS A 314 35.86 -3.09 3.14
N GLU A 315 35.37 -3.50 1.98
CA GLU A 315 36.17 -4.06 0.88
C GLU A 315 36.13 -3.09 -0.31
N ASP A 316 37.29 -2.86 -0.93
CA ASP A 316 37.46 -1.97 -2.09
C ASP A 316 36.92 -0.53 -1.87
N VAL A 317 37.18 0.02 -0.69
CA VAL A 317 36.70 1.35 -0.29
C VAL A 317 37.77 2.43 -0.44
N SER A 318 37.48 3.55 -1.11
CA SER A 318 38.47 4.63 -1.29
C SER A 318 38.75 5.39 0.02
N LEU A 319 37.70 5.73 0.77
CA LEU A 319 37.84 6.31 2.11
C LEU A 319 36.83 5.70 3.09
N CYS A 320 37.35 5.06 4.14
CA CYS A 320 36.54 4.45 5.19
C CYS A 320 36.80 5.10 6.55
N LYS A 321 35.71 5.48 7.25
CA LYS A 321 35.76 5.89 8.66
C LYS A 321 34.79 5.03 9.48
N CYS A 322 35.34 4.17 10.32
CA CYS A 322 34.59 3.40 11.32
C CYS A 322 34.87 3.95 12.71
N LEU A 323 33.81 4.30 13.44
CA LEU A 323 33.83 4.77 14.83
C LEU A 323 32.97 3.81 15.66
N CYS A 324 33.55 3.29 16.74
CA CYS A 324 32.90 2.42 17.73
C CYS A 324 33.03 3.14 19.09
N GLU A 325 31.93 3.65 19.64
CA GLU A 325 31.86 4.26 20.98
C GLU A 325 31.05 3.33 21.91
N ASP A 326 31.53 3.16 23.14
CA ASP A 326 30.93 2.27 24.15
C ASP A 326 30.63 0.82 23.69
N VAL A 327 31.51 0.28 22.84
CA VAL A 327 31.39 -1.07 22.28
C VAL A 327 32.15 -2.12 23.09
N ARG A 328 31.49 -3.20 23.54
CA ARG A 328 32.16 -4.29 24.29
C ARG A 328 33.15 -5.09 23.44
N LEU A 329 32.77 -5.42 22.21
CA LEU A 329 33.61 -6.13 21.24
C LEU A 329 33.43 -5.53 19.85
N CYS A 330 34.44 -4.81 19.35
CA CYS A 330 34.44 -4.23 18.01
C CYS A 330 35.50 -4.93 17.13
N LYS A 331 35.09 -5.41 15.94
CA LYS A 331 35.98 -5.86 14.87
C LYS A 331 35.74 -5.01 13.63
N CYS A 332 36.66 -4.09 13.35
CA CYS A 332 36.67 -3.31 12.12
C CYS A 332 37.82 -3.78 11.23
N ALA A 333 37.51 -4.13 9.98
CA ALA A 333 38.50 -4.47 8.96
C ALA A 333 38.22 -3.65 7.71
N SER A 334 39.30 -3.12 7.12
CA SER A 334 39.25 -2.51 5.79
C SER A 334 40.29 -3.21 4.93
N VAL A 335 39.84 -3.85 3.86
CA VAL A 335 40.65 -4.66 2.97
C VAL A 335 40.65 -3.95 1.62
N TYR A 336 41.83 -3.53 1.15
CA TYR A 336 42.03 -2.66 -0.01
C TYR A 336 41.43 -1.24 0.11
N VAL A 337 42.25 -0.32 0.60
CA VAL A 337 41.98 1.13 0.53
C VAL A 337 42.84 1.74 -0.57
N ARG A 338 42.24 2.17 -1.68
CA ARG A 338 42.94 2.99 -2.68
C ARG A 338 43.03 4.42 -2.16
N MET A 339 44.20 4.78 -1.63
CA MET A 339 44.57 6.16 -1.29
C MET A 339 44.80 7.02 -2.54
#